data_AF-A0A1I5HBI2-F1
#
_entry.id   AF-A0A1I5HBI2-F1
#
_cell.length_a   1.000
_cell.length_b   1.000
_cell.length_c   1.000
_cell.angle_alpha   90.00
_cell.angle_beta   90.00
_cell.angle_gamma   90.00
#
_symmetry.space_group_name_H-M   'P 1'
#
loop_
_entity.id
_entity.type
_entity.pdbx_description
1 polymer ?
#
loop_
_entity_poly.entity_id
_entity_poly.type
_entity_poly.pdbx_seq_one_letter_code
_entity_poly.pdbx_strand_id
1 'polypeptide(L)'
;MRKFLFLCMALGAMMFVGCQKSKVCQIHGTVVGEQYEGKRIFLVPFSGPATAETVDSIEIKDGKFEFTPDSMQMYKILLDYHYRFGTQPLIVVAEPGEIKVTIDTISSAVGTPQNDSLQVWKELTEKHQREYGALMRLVNAKVKQNDTIEAAKVKEQAQRIHVAYKNRTRAMAANMEGTILGSFLKGMFPRTYQRKMPDGTTIEIDADTNEPVK
;
A
#
# COMPACT_ATOMS: atom_id res chain seq x y z
N MET A 1 5.75 10.79 -68.60
CA MET A 1 6.65 9.94 -67.79
C MET A 1 7.45 10.88 -66.89
N ARG A 2 7.57 10.78 -65.57
CA ARG A 2 7.22 9.76 -64.59
C ARG A 2 7.38 10.45 -63.22
N LYS A 3 6.30 10.51 -62.43
CA LYS A 3 6.14 10.41 -60.96
C LYS A 3 7.23 10.94 -60.01
N PHE A 4 6.74 11.44 -58.86
CA PHE A 4 7.38 11.71 -57.57
C PHE A 4 7.80 13.17 -57.29
N LEU A 5 6.93 13.92 -56.61
CA LEU A 5 7.18 14.40 -55.24
C LEU A 5 5.93 15.10 -54.68
N PHE A 6 5.03 14.31 -54.11
CA PHE A 6 3.92 14.76 -53.26
C PHE A 6 3.92 13.83 -52.05
N LEU A 7 4.61 14.20 -50.96
CA LEU A 7 4.32 13.75 -49.59
C LEU A 7 5.28 14.45 -48.61
N CYS A 8 4.85 14.56 -47.35
CA CYS A 8 5.59 15.09 -46.20
C CYS A 8 5.38 16.58 -45.88
N MET A 9 4.13 17.03 -45.85
CA MET A 9 3.73 18.20 -45.07
C MET A 9 2.44 17.88 -44.30
N ALA A 10 2.53 16.96 -43.33
CA ALA A 10 1.52 16.74 -42.30
C ALA A 10 2.06 15.67 -41.34
N LEU A 11 2.69 16.05 -40.23
CA LEU A 11 2.73 15.27 -38.98
C LEU A 11 3.64 16.02 -38.00
N GLY A 12 3.03 16.83 -37.16
CA GLY A 12 3.75 17.61 -36.16
C GLY A 12 2.83 18.40 -35.22
N ALA A 13 1.63 17.91 -34.95
CA ALA A 13 0.81 18.39 -33.84
C ALA A 13 0.75 17.27 -32.80
N MET A 14 1.87 17.09 -32.08
CA MET A 14 1.85 16.34 -30.82
C MET A 14 1.04 17.18 -29.84
N MET A 15 -0.26 16.89 -29.75
CA MET A 15 -1.10 17.45 -28.70
C MET A 15 -0.56 16.92 -27.38
N PHE A 16 0.20 17.76 -26.68
CA PHE A 16 0.34 17.66 -25.24
C PHE A 16 -1.06 17.89 -24.66
N VAL A 17 -1.83 16.82 -24.51
CA VAL A 17 -2.95 16.80 -23.56
C VAL A 17 -2.29 16.91 -22.19
N GLY A 18 -2.02 18.14 -21.77
CA GLY A 18 -1.70 18.41 -20.39
C GLY A 18 -2.91 17.95 -19.58
N CYS A 19 -2.78 16.82 -18.88
CA CYS A 19 -3.69 16.47 -17.79
C CYS A 19 -3.76 17.70 -16.88
N GLN A 20 -4.87 18.43 -16.94
CA GLN A 20 -5.21 19.34 -15.86
C GLN A 20 -5.26 18.46 -14.61
N LYS A 21 -4.29 18.62 -13.71
CA LYS A 21 -4.32 17.97 -12.41
C LYS A 21 -5.59 18.46 -11.72
N SER A 22 -6.65 17.66 -11.79
CA SER A 22 -7.87 17.87 -11.02
C SER A 22 -7.44 18.09 -9.58
N LYS A 23 -7.82 19.22 -8.97
CA LYS A 23 -7.55 19.46 -7.54
C LYS A 23 -8.38 18.55 -6.64
N VAL A 24 -9.29 17.78 -7.22
CA VAL A 24 -10.23 16.89 -6.54
C VAL A 24 -9.74 15.45 -6.69
N CYS A 25 -9.80 14.70 -5.59
CA CYS A 25 -9.60 13.26 -5.58
C CYS A 25 -10.91 12.56 -5.93
N GLN A 26 -10.89 11.67 -6.92
CA GLN A 26 -12.02 10.79 -7.24
C GLN A 26 -11.57 9.34 -7.18
N ILE A 27 -12.34 8.50 -6.50
CA ILE A 27 -12.11 7.06 -6.41
C ILE A 27 -13.20 6.36 -7.19
N HIS A 28 -12.81 5.67 -8.26
CA HIS A 28 -13.67 4.88 -9.13
C HIS A 28 -13.45 3.41 -8.83
N GLY A 29 -14.45 2.75 -8.28
CA GLY A 29 -14.35 1.41 -7.74
C GLY A 29 -15.15 0.37 -8.49
N THR A 30 -14.60 -0.84 -8.57
CA THR A 30 -15.30 -2.06 -9.00
C THR A 30 -15.18 -3.12 -7.92
N VAL A 31 -16.22 -3.95 -7.77
CA VAL A 31 -16.25 -5.09 -6.86
C VAL A 31 -16.49 -6.35 -7.70
N VAL A 32 -15.60 -7.32 -7.58
CA VAL A 32 -15.71 -8.59 -8.30
C VAL A 32 -16.64 -9.54 -7.54
N GLY A 33 -17.78 -9.88 -8.15
CA GLY A 33 -18.74 -10.84 -7.62
C GLY A 33 -20.13 -10.26 -7.43
N GLU A 34 -21.13 -10.86 -8.08
CA GLU A 34 -22.54 -10.43 -8.07
C GLU A 34 -23.17 -10.49 -6.67
N GLN A 35 -22.64 -11.33 -5.76
CA GLN A 35 -23.11 -11.43 -4.38
C GLN A 35 -22.97 -10.14 -3.57
N TYR A 36 -22.18 -9.18 -4.06
CA TYR A 36 -21.93 -7.90 -3.42
C TYR A 36 -22.87 -6.78 -3.91
N GLU A 37 -23.71 -7.05 -4.91
CA GLU A 37 -24.69 -6.08 -5.41
C GLU A 37 -25.69 -5.69 -4.29
N GLY A 38 -25.99 -4.39 -4.20
CA GLY A 38 -26.85 -3.84 -3.14
C GLY A 38 -26.24 -3.90 -1.74
N LYS A 39 -24.98 -4.33 -1.57
CA LYS A 39 -24.27 -4.27 -0.29
C LYS A 39 -23.56 -2.94 -0.13
N ARG A 40 -23.25 -2.57 1.11
CA ARG A 40 -22.46 -1.37 1.40
C ARG A 40 -20.97 -1.64 1.32
N ILE A 41 -20.27 -0.69 0.73
CA ILE A 41 -18.82 -0.56 0.80
C ILE A 41 -18.49 0.74 1.54
N PHE A 42 -17.40 0.71 2.30
CA PHE A 42 -17.02 1.77 3.22
C PHE A 42 -15.67 2.35 2.85
N LEU A 43 -15.56 3.68 2.96
CA LEU A 43 -14.32 4.43 2.92
C LEU A 43 -14.01 4.88 4.36
N VAL A 44 -13.02 4.23 4.98
CA VAL A 44 -12.70 4.41 6.40
C VAL A 44 -11.35 5.09 6.51
N PRO A 45 -11.20 6.21 7.27
CA PRO A 45 -9.90 6.82 7.53
C PRO A 45 -8.90 5.79 8.06
N PHE A 46 -7.68 5.79 7.53
CA PHE A 46 -6.69 4.80 7.92
C PHE A 46 -6.23 5.00 9.38
N SER A 47 -6.15 6.27 9.79
CA SER A 47 -5.80 6.73 11.12
C SER A 47 -6.91 7.60 11.71
N GLY A 48 -6.96 7.68 13.03
CA GLY A 48 -7.99 8.44 13.74
C GLY A 48 -9.25 7.60 14.05
N PRO A 49 -10.27 8.24 14.63
CA PRO A 49 -11.49 7.54 15.02
C PRO A 49 -12.34 7.20 13.78
N ALA A 50 -12.85 5.97 13.73
CA ALA A 50 -13.83 5.52 12.74
C ALA A 50 -15.23 5.70 13.33
N THR A 51 -15.86 6.85 13.05
CA THR A 51 -17.19 7.22 13.55
C THR A 51 -18.15 7.45 12.38
N ALA A 52 -19.43 7.68 12.68
CA ALA A 52 -20.44 7.94 11.66
C ALA A 52 -20.13 9.21 10.84
N GLU A 53 -19.39 10.16 11.40
CA GLU A 53 -19.02 11.41 10.76
C GLU A 53 -17.77 11.27 9.87
N THR A 54 -16.90 10.30 10.16
CA THR A 54 -15.60 10.16 9.47
C THR A 54 -15.58 9.01 8.46
N VAL A 55 -16.56 8.12 8.52
CA VAL A 55 -16.69 6.98 7.61
C VAL A 55 -17.76 7.25 6.57
N ASP A 56 -17.36 7.27 5.30
CA ASP A 56 -18.30 7.31 4.19
C ASP A 56 -18.67 5.89 3.76
N SER A 57 -19.85 5.74 3.17
CA SER A 57 -20.27 4.48 2.57
C SER A 57 -21.33 4.65 1.51
N ILE A 58 -21.26 3.78 0.51
CA ILE A 58 -22.13 3.77 -0.65
C ILE A 58 -22.63 2.35 -0.91
N GLU A 59 -23.82 2.25 -1.49
CA GLU A 59 -24.35 0.99 -2.00
C GLU A 59 -23.68 0.64 -3.32
N ILE A 60 -23.25 -0.61 -3.48
CA ILE A 60 -22.68 -1.12 -4.72
C ILE A 60 -23.81 -1.28 -5.74
N LYS A 61 -23.62 -0.66 -6.91
CA LYS A 61 -24.56 -0.71 -8.03
C LYS A 61 -23.84 -1.10 -9.31
N ASP A 62 -24.37 -2.08 -10.02
CA ASP A 62 -23.74 -2.67 -11.22
C ASP A 62 -22.28 -3.09 -10.96
N GLY A 63 -22.01 -3.62 -9.76
CA GLY A 63 -20.67 -3.98 -9.31
C GLY A 63 -19.71 -2.79 -9.13
N LYS A 64 -20.21 -1.55 -9.08
CA LYS A 64 -19.41 -0.32 -9.02
C LYS A 64 -19.74 0.53 -7.80
N PHE A 65 -18.79 1.39 -7.44
CA PHE A 65 -18.93 2.41 -6.41
C PHE A 65 -18.04 3.61 -6.72
N GLU A 66 -18.39 4.77 -6.19
CA GLU A 66 -17.59 5.99 -6.32
C GLU A 66 -17.48 6.71 -4.97
N PHE A 67 -16.29 7.24 -4.67
CA PHE A 67 -16.07 8.11 -3.53
C PHE A 67 -15.36 9.40 -3.95
N THR A 68 -15.69 10.50 -3.29
CA THR A 68 -14.95 11.77 -3.36
C THR A 68 -14.51 12.13 -1.95
N PRO A 69 -13.30 11.73 -1.52
CA PRO A 69 -12.81 12.01 -0.18
C PRO A 69 -12.75 13.52 0.09
N ASP A 70 -13.13 13.92 1.30
CA ASP A 70 -13.13 15.31 1.75
C ASP A 70 -11.74 15.84 2.14
N SER A 71 -10.79 14.91 2.34
CA SER A 71 -9.47 15.20 2.87
C SER A 71 -8.41 14.27 2.27
N MET A 72 -7.22 14.84 2.06
CA MET A 72 -6.04 14.12 1.55
C MET A 72 -5.37 13.35 2.68
N GLN A 73 -5.74 12.09 2.81
CA GLN A 73 -5.18 11.16 3.79
C GLN A 73 -5.23 9.72 3.25
N MET A 74 -4.74 8.77 4.03
CA MET A 74 -4.93 7.35 3.69
C MET A 74 -6.30 6.87 4.13
N TYR A 75 -6.90 6.00 3.33
CA TYR A 75 -8.16 5.34 3.63
C TYR A 75 -8.04 3.83 3.47
N LYS A 76 -8.92 3.10 4.15
CA LYS A 76 -9.21 1.69 3.91
C LYS A 76 -10.55 1.61 3.19
N ILE A 77 -10.58 0.89 2.08
CA ILE A 77 -11.79 0.51 1.38
C ILE A 77 -12.11 -0.94 1.74
N LEU A 78 -13.31 -1.19 2.26
CA LEU A 78 -13.74 -2.53 2.64
C LEU A 78 -15.25 -2.68 2.52
N LEU A 79 -15.68 -3.89 2.19
CA LEU A 79 -17.08 -4.29 2.27
C LEU A 79 -17.56 -4.33 3.73
N ASP A 80 -18.88 -4.25 3.89
CA ASP A 80 -19.55 -4.54 5.16
C ASP A 80 -19.01 -5.81 5.82
N TYR A 81 -18.87 -5.75 7.14
CA TYR A 81 -18.32 -6.84 7.95
C TYR A 81 -18.98 -8.19 7.67
N HIS A 82 -20.30 -8.22 7.43
CA HIS A 82 -21.05 -9.46 7.21
C HIS A 82 -20.80 -10.09 5.83
N TYR A 83 -20.35 -9.28 4.86
CA TYR A 83 -20.21 -9.72 3.46
C TYR A 83 -18.75 -9.76 2.99
N ARG A 84 -17.80 -9.19 3.73
CA ARG A 84 -16.40 -9.05 3.28
C ARG A 84 -15.57 -10.33 3.22
N PHE A 85 -16.10 -11.48 3.64
CA PHE A 85 -15.37 -12.74 3.54
C PHE A 85 -15.06 -13.07 2.06
N GLY A 86 -13.82 -13.50 1.79
CA GLY A 86 -13.36 -13.75 0.43
C GLY A 86 -12.81 -12.52 -0.31
N THR A 87 -12.85 -11.33 0.30
CA THR A 87 -12.26 -10.11 -0.28
C THR A 87 -11.10 -9.58 0.57
N GLN A 88 -10.18 -8.88 -0.06
CA GLN A 88 -9.08 -8.19 0.60
C GLN A 88 -9.44 -6.71 0.81
N PRO A 89 -9.46 -6.20 2.06
CA PRO A 89 -9.50 -4.76 2.31
C PRO A 89 -8.33 -4.05 1.62
N LEU A 90 -8.58 -2.90 1.00
CA LEU A 90 -7.58 -2.17 0.24
C LEU A 90 -7.23 -0.86 0.94
N ILE A 91 -5.95 -0.52 0.99
CA ILE A 91 -5.49 0.80 1.43
C ILE A 91 -5.29 1.66 0.19
N VAL A 92 -5.73 2.92 0.25
CA VAL A 92 -5.53 3.93 -0.80
C VAL A 92 -5.06 5.24 -0.19
N VAL A 93 -4.36 6.05 -0.97
CA VAL A 93 -4.02 7.45 -0.62
C VAL A 93 -4.97 8.37 -1.39
N ALA A 94 -5.77 9.17 -0.69
CA ALA A 94 -6.54 10.22 -1.35
C ALA A 94 -5.59 11.35 -1.78
N GLU A 95 -5.45 11.54 -3.09
CA GLU A 95 -4.63 12.57 -3.70
C GLU A 95 -5.30 13.12 -4.97
N PRO A 96 -4.93 14.33 -5.43
CA PRO A 96 -5.48 14.91 -6.65
C PRO A 96 -5.38 13.97 -7.87
N GLY A 97 -6.52 13.67 -8.50
CA GLY A 97 -6.60 12.77 -9.65
C GLY A 97 -7.68 11.69 -9.52
N GLU A 98 -7.64 10.74 -10.46
CA GLU A 98 -8.57 9.60 -10.52
C GLU A 98 -7.85 8.33 -10.07
N ILE A 99 -8.36 7.72 -8.99
CA ILE A 99 -7.89 6.45 -8.46
C ILE A 99 -8.86 5.37 -8.93
N LYS A 100 -8.35 4.34 -9.60
CA LYS A 100 -9.11 3.17 -10.03
C LYS A 100 -8.88 2.03 -9.05
N VAL A 101 -9.96 1.53 -8.45
CA VAL A 101 -9.94 0.49 -7.42
C VAL A 101 -10.66 -0.77 -7.93
N THR A 102 -10.05 -1.92 -7.65
CA THR A 102 -10.70 -3.22 -7.79
C THR A 102 -10.70 -3.92 -6.44
N ILE A 103 -11.88 -4.28 -5.95
CA ILE A 103 -12.07 -5.09 -4.74
C ILE A 103 -12.36 -6.53 -5.15
N ASP A 104 -11.47 -7.43 -4.73
CA ASP A 104 -11.48 -8.85 -5.05
C ASP A 104 -10.76 -9.64 -3.93
N THR A 105 -10.54 -10.92 -4.14
CA THR A 105 -9.63 -11.79 -3.37
C THR A 105 -8.23 -11.20 -3.24
N ILE A 106 -7.75 -10.51 -4.27
CA ILE A 106 -6.53 -9.69 -4.26
C ILE A 106 -6.89 -8.32 -4.83
N SER A 107 -7.20 -7.39 -3.94
CA SER A 107 -7.60 -6.03 -4.31
C SER A 107 -6.41 -5.20 -4.78
N SER A 108 -6.67 -4.20 -5.61
CA SER A 108 -5.64 -3.33 -6.19
C SER A 108 -6.15 -1.91 -6.43
N ALA A 109 -5.21 -0.95 -6.45
CA ALA A 109 -5.46 0.44 -6.82
C ALA A 109 -4.37 0.95 -7.77
N VAL A 110 -4.75 1.80 -8.73
CA VAL A 110 -3.85 2.48 -9.66
C VAL A 110 -4.41 3.85 -10.06
N GLY A 111 -3.64 4.65 -10.78
CA GLY A 111 -4.13 5.85 -11.49
C GLY A 111 -3.57 7.17 -10.96
N THR A 112 -2.91 7.14 -9.80
CA THR A 112 -2.23 8.31 -9.23
C THR A 112 -0.87 7.92 -8.65
N PRO A 113 0.12 8.84 -8.60
CA PRO A 113 1.51 8.48 -8.30
C PRO A 113 1.74 7.78 -6.94
N GLN A 114 1.05 8.22 -5.88
CA GLN A 114 1.17 7.57 -4.58
C GLN A 114 0.43 6.24 -4.55
N ASN A 115 -0.73 6.09 -5.20
CA ASN A 115 -1.42 4.80 -5.26
C ASN A 115 -0.66 3.76 -6.09
N ASP A 116 -0.06 4.17 -7.21
CA ASP A 116 0.79 3.29 -8.03
C ASP A 116 2.00 2.80 -7.21
N SER A 117 2.62 3.70 -6.43
CA SER A 117 3.72 3.34 -5.52
C SER A 117 3.26 2.46 -4.35
N LEU A 118 2.08 2.74 -3.80
CA LEU A 118 1.46 1.94 -2.74
C LEU A 118 1.17 0.52 -3.23
N GLN A 119 0.71 0.35 -4.48
CA GLN A 119 0.48 -0.95 -5.10
C GLN A 119 1.78 -1.75 -5.22
N VAL A 120 2.87 -1.14 -5.67
CA VAL A 120 4.20 -1.78 -5.70
C VAL A 120 4.65 -2.21 -4.30
N TRP A 121 4.44 -1.36 -3.30
CA TRP A 121 4.78 -1.69 -1.91
C TRP A 121 3.91 -2.82 -1.35
N LYS A 122 2.61 -2.83 -1.66
CA LYS A 122 1.67 -3.88 -1.28
C LYS A 122 2.13 -5.24 -1.82
N GLU A 123 2.48 -5.31 -3.10
CA GLU A 123 2.99 -6.54 -3.73
C GLU A 123 4.30 -7.02 -3.11
N LEU A 124 5.23 -6.10 -2.82
CA LEU A 124 6.45 -6.39 -2.08
C LEU A 124 6.14 -6.96 -0.69
N THR A 125 5.16 -6.37 0.01
CA THR A 125 4.74 -6.79 1.35
C THR A 125 4.10 -8.17 1.33
N GLU A 126 3.21 -8.45 0.38
CA GLU A 126 2.57 -9.75 0.22
C GLU A 126 3.60 -10.84 -0.11
N LYS A 127 4.55 -10.55 -1.00
CA LYS A 127 5.65 -11.47 -1.30
C LYS A 127 6.47 -11.78 -0.05
N HIS A 128 6.88 -10.74 0.69
CA HIS A 128 7.60 -10.90 1.94
C HIS A 128 6.80 -11.73 2.96
N GLN A 129 5.51 -11.45 3.16
CA GLN A 129 4.67 -12.18 4.10
C GLN A 129 4.56 -13.67 3.76
N ARG A 130 4.40 -14.01 2.46
CA ARG A 130 4.37 -15.40 2.00
C ARG A 130 5.69 -16.13 2.28
N GLU A 131 6.80 -15.54 1.86
CA GLU A 131 8.14 -16.16 1.99
C GLU A 131 8.58 -16.26 3.45
N TYR A 132 8.52 -15.15 4.19
CA TYR A 132 8.89 -15.11 5.60
C TYR A 132 8.01 -16.04 6.44
N GLY A 133 6.69 -16.04 6.20
CA GLY A 133 5.77 -16.93 6.89
C GLY A 133 6.07 -18.41 6.63
N ALA A 134 6.43 -18.78 5.41
CA ALA A 134 6.83 -20.14 5.08
C ALA A 134 8.11 -20.57 5.81
N LEU A 135 9.13 -19.71 5.82
CA LEU A 135 10.38 -19.97 6.53
C LEU A 135 10.16 -20.10 8.04
N MET A 136 9.35 -19.23 8.65
CA MET A 136 9.06 -19.31 10.08
C MET A 136 8.25 -20.56 10.46
N ARG A 137 7.35 -21.05 9.58
CA ARG A 137 6.72 -22.36 9.78
C ARG A 137 7.74 -23.49 9.75
N LEU A 138 8.72 -23.44 8.85
CA LEU A 138 9.80 -24.41 8.77
C LEU A 138 10.71 -24.36 10.01
N VAL A 139 11.07 -23.17 10.50
CA VAL A 139 11.79 -23.01 11.77
C VAL A 139 11.06 -23.72 12.90
N ASN A 140 9.76 -23.46 13.04
CA ASN A 140 8.94 -24.09 14.09
C ASN A 140 8.86 -25.61 13.94
N ALA A 141 8.77 -26.13 12.72
CA ALA A 141 8.79 -27.57 12.47
C ALA A 141 10.14 -28.21 12.86
N LYS A 142 11.26 -27.56 12.53
CA LYS A 142 12.62 -28.01 12.86
C LYS A 142 12.91 -28.00 14.37
N VAL A 143 12.46 -26.95 15.06
CA VAL A 143 12.53 -26.89 16.54
C VAL A 143 11.75 -28.05 17.17
N LYS A 144 10.55 -28.36 16.67
CA LYS A 144 9.75 -29.52 17.15
C LYS A 144 10.42 -30.87 16.91
N GLN A 145 11.27 -30.96 15.89
CA GLN A 145 12.08 -32.15 15.58
C GLN A 145 13.41 -32.19 16.36
N ASN A 146 13.66 -31.21 17.24
CA ASN A 146 14.92 -31.02 17.96
C ASN A 146 16.14 -30.79 17.03
N ASP A 147 15.90 -30.38 15.79
CA ASP A 147 16.91 -30.04 14.78
C ASP A 147 17.25 -28.54 14.87
N THR A 148 17.95 -28.18 15.95
CA THR A 148 18.22 -26.78 16.30
C THR A 148 19.22 -26.11 15.37
N ILE A 149 20.14 -26.88 14.77
CA ILE A 149 21.13 -26.39 13.81
C ILE A 149 20.42 -25.94 12.53
N GLU A 150 19.55 -26.77 11.96
CA GLU A 150 18.82 -26.41 10.76
C GLU A 150 17.80 -25.30 11.03
N ALA A 151 17.14 -25.32 12.19
CA ALA A 151 16.26 -24.24 12.62
C ALA A 151 17.00 -22.88 12.65
N ALA A 152 18.24 -22.85 13.14
CA ALA A 152 19.05 -21.64 13.17
C ALA A 152 19.39 -21.12 11.76
N LYS A 153 19.77 -22.00 10.82
CA LYS A 153 20.06 -21.63 9.43
C LYS A 153 18.84 -21.06 8.71
N VAL A 154 17.68 -21.71 8.84
CA VAL A 154 16.43 -21.24 8.22
C VAL A 154 16.00 -19.90 8.84
N LYS A 155 16.19 -19.73 10.16
CA LYS A 155 15.91 -18.45 10.84
C LYS A 155 16.80 -17.33 10.31
N GLU A 156 18.09 -17.60 10.10
CA GLU A 156 19.01 -16.61 9.50
C GLU A 156 18.57 -16.22 8.09
N GLN A 157 18.12 -17.18 7.27
CA GLN A 157 17.54 -16.88 5.95
C GLN A 157 16.29 -16.02 6.05
N ALA A 158 15.38 -16.31 6.99
CA ALA A 158 14.18 -15.51 7.22
C ALA A 158 14.55 -14.07 7.61
N GLN A 159 15.55 -13.89 8.48
CA GLN A 159 16.06 -12.58 8.88
C GLN A 159 16.64 -11.80 7.70
N ARG A 160 17.42 -12.43 6.80
CA ARG A 160 17.95 -11.77 5.61
C ARG A 160 16.84 -11.21 4.71
N ILE A 161 15.79 -11.99 4.47
CA ILE A 161 14.63 -11.54 3.67
C ILE A 161 13.90 -10.39 4.38
N HIS A 162 13.74 -10.48 5.70
CA HIS A 162 13.09 -9.43 6.47
C HIS A 162 13.88 -8.11 6.43
N VAL A 163 15.20 -8.16 6.59
CA VAL A 163 16.08 -6.99 6.49
C VAL A 163 16.01 -6.37 5.09
N ALA A 164 16.02 -7.19 4.03
CA ALA A 164 15.88 -6.69 2.66
C ALA A 164 14.54 -5.97 2.44
N TYR A 165 13.44 -6.51 2.99
CA TYR A 165 12.12 -5.88 2.95
C TYR A 165 12.08 -4.55 3.70
N LYS A 166 12.64 -4.50 4.93
CA LYS A 166 12.78 -3.25 5.71
C LYS A 166 13.54 -2.19 4.91
N ASN A 167 14.68 -2.56 4.33
CA ASN A 167 15.53 -1.63 3.59
C ASN A 167 14.85 -1.09 2.32
N ARG A 168 14.14 -1.94 1.57
CA ARG A 168 13.35 -1.50 0.41
C ARG A 168 12.22 -0.56 0.82
N THR A 169 11.52 -0.85 1.92
CA THR A 169 10.47 0.03 2.44
C THR A 169 11.03 1.38 2.86
N ARG A 170 12.17 1.41 3.57
CA ARG A 170 12.87 2.66 3.94
C ARG A 170 13.34 3.45 2.72
N ALA A 171 13.87 2.78 1.69
CA ALA A 171 14.28 3.43 0.45
C ALA A 171 13.09 4.06 -0.27
N MET A 172 11.95 3.36 -0.33
CA MET A 172 10.72 3.91 -0.89
C MET A 172 10.22 5.10 -0.07
N ALA A 173 10.22 5.00 1.27
CA ALA A 173 9.85 6.11 2.14
C ALA A 173 10.70 7.37 1.89
N ALA A 174 12.01 7.21 1.71
CA ALA A 174 12.93 8.31 1.41
C ALA A 174 12.68 8.91 0.02
N ASN A 175 12.45 8.08 -1.00
CA ASN A 175 12.13 8.55 -2.35
C ASN A 175 10.77 9.27 -2.44
N MET A 176 9.92 9.09 -1.43
CA MET A 176 8.59 9.68 -1.33
C MET A 176 8.49 10.68 -0.19
N GLU A 177 9.61 11.28 0.23
CA GLU A 177 9.64 12.28 1.29
C GLU A 177 8.67 13.44 1.00
N GLY A 178 8.00 13.91 2.05
CA GLY A 178 6.98 14.96 1.95
C GLY A 178 5.61 14.49 1.44
N THR A 179 5.45 13.23 1.06
CA THR A 179 4.15 12.66 0.67
C THR A 179 3.46 11.94 1.84
N ILE A 180 2.15 11.67 1.68
CA ILE A 180 1.36 10.90 2.66
C ILE A 180 1.91 9.47 2.73
N LEU A 181 2.14 8.84 1.57
CA LEU A 181 2.69 7.49 1.53
C LEU A 181 4.09 7.43 2.14
N GLY A 182 4.97 8.38 1.83
CA GLY A 182 6.31 8.44 2.40
C GLY A 182 6.30 8.52 3.93
N SER A 183 5.40 9.32 4.47
CA SER A 183 5.20 9.44 5.93
C SER A 183 4.74 8.13 6.56
N PHE A 184 3.77 7.46 5.94
CA PHE A 184 3.30 6.14 6.36
C PHE A 184 4.43 5.11 6.36
N LEU A 185 5.16 4.97 5.25
CA LEU A 185 6.23 3.98 5.11
C LEU A 185 7.39 4.26 6.08
N LYS A 186 7.71 5.53 6.32
CA LYS A 186 8.72 5.93 7.32
C LYS A 186 8.31 5.50 8.73
N GLY A 187 7.03 5.61 9.07
CA GLY A 187 6.47 5.19 10.36
C GLY A 187 6.49 3.68 10.58
N MET A 188 6.49 2.87 9.51
CA MET A 188 6.51 1.40 9.64
C MET A 188 7.87 0.85 10.09
N PHE A 189 8.96 1.44 9.60
CA PHE A 189 10.33 1.01 9.91
C PHE A 189 11.19 2.21 10.29
N PRO A 190 10.93 2.84 11.45
CA PRO A 190 11.74 3.94 11.91
C PRO A 190 13.22 3.51 12.02
N ARG A 191 14.13 4.46 11.82
CA ARG A 191 15.58 4.22 12.03
C ARG A 191 15.94 4.30 13.49
N THR A 192 15.21 5.10 14.25
CA THR A 192 15.45 5.33 15.66
C THR A 192 14.15 5.38 16.44
N TYR A 193 14.22 5.12 17.75
CA TYR A 193 13.11 5.34 18.67
C TYR A 193 13.61 5.86 20.02
N GLN A 194 12.74 6.55 20.74
CA GLN A 194 13.05 7.09 22.06
C GLN A 194 12.75 6.03 23.14
N ARG A 195 13.72 5.78 24.03
CA ARG A 195 13.58 4.86 25.16
C ARG A 195 13.78 5.61 26.47
N LYS A 196 12.80 5.51 27.36
CA LYS A 196 12.92 6.03 28.74
C LYS A 196 13.69 5.04 29.61
N MET A 197 14.74 5.52 30.26
CA MET A 197 15.60 4.74 31.15
C MET A 197 15.08 4.78 32.60
N PRO A 198 15.54 3.86 33.48
CA PRO A 198 15.09 3.83 34.88
C PRO A 198 15.36 5.11 35.67
N ASP A 199 16.39 5.87 35.30
CA ASP A 199 16.74 7.17 35.91
C ASP A 199 15.87 8.34 35.40
N GLY A 200 14.90 8.07 34.53
CA GLY A 200 13.99 9.06 33.97
C GLY A 200 14.52 9.75 32.70
N THR A 201 15.77 9.52 32.31
CA THR A 201 16.32 10.06 31.06
C THR A 201 15.68 9.40 29.84
N THR A 202 15.68 10.10 28.71
CA THR A 202 15.24 9.55 27.43
C THR A 202 16.43 9.54 26.47
N ILE A 203 16.72 8.37 25.90
CA ILE A 203 17.81 8.19 24.94
C ILE A 203 17.25 7.75 23.59
N GLU A 204 17.88 8.21 22.52
CA GLU A 204 17.59 7.76 21.17
C GLU A 204 18.32 6.44 20.90
N ILE A 205 17.60 5.45 20.41
CA ILE A 205 18.08 4.09 20.15
C ILE A 205 17.98 3.80 18.66
N ASP A 206 19.03 3.22 18.07
CA ASP A 206 18.99 2.65 16.72
C ASP A 206 18.04 1.44 16.68
N ALA A 207 17.07 1.47 15.78
CA ALA A 207 16.00 0.47 15.71
C ALA A 207 16.45 -0.89 15.19
N ASP A 208 17.64 -0.98 14.60
CA ASP A 208 18.21 -2.23 14.07
C ASP A 208 19.23 -2.85 15.03
N THR A 209 20.02 -2.04 15.73
CA THR A 209 21.04 -2.53 16.68
C THR A 209 20.58 -2.54 18.14
N ASN A 210 19.53 -1.78 18.48
CA ASN A 210 19.07 -1.54 19.85
C ASN A 210 20.15 -0.90 20.75
N GLU A 211 21.10 -0.20 20.13
CA GLU A 211 22.15 0.57 20.80
C GLU A 211 21.82 2.07 20.80
N PRO A 212 22.32 2.84 21.78
CA PRO A 212 22.20 4.30 21.75
C PRO A 212 22.82 4.88 20.49
N VAL A 213 22.13 5.83 19.86
CA VAL A 213 22.69 6.61 18.76
C VAL A 213 23.83 7.46 19.31
N LYS A 214 24.99 7.41 18.67
CA LYS A 214 26.21 8.15 19.06
C LYS A 214 26.18 9.58 18.56
#